data_AF-A0A0D0NB95-F1
#
_entry.id   AF-A0A0D0NB95-F1
#
_cell.length_a   1.000
_cell.length_b   1.000
_cell.length_c   1.000
_cell.angle_alpha   90.00
_cell.angle_beta   90.00
_cell.angle_gamma   90.00
#
_symmetry.space_group_name_H-M   'P 1'
#
loop_
_entity.id
_entity.type
_entity.pdbx_description
1 polymer ?
#
loop_
_entity_poly.entity_id
_entity_poly.type
_entity_poly.pdbx_seq_one_letter_code
_entity_poly.pdbx_strand_id
1 'polypeptide(L)'
;ALLLGQGHQVSVVIGLGLALSSTAFGLQMLAERKELGSPHGRLAVAILLFQDIAAIPLIALVPLLGTLDSGAAAETGLRPVLAVIVGIGVIIVGGRLLLRPAFAWAVGSRLREVSTATALLLVLGTAWIMEHVGVSMALGAFLAGMLMAESEYRHEMETQIEPFKGLLLGLFFVGVGMSMDLRLLSAEPWVVLGLTLLLVGLKLPILMGLGRWAGGLDRAGAIGLGVVLASGSEFAFVVFKLALEQHLVDQRLHDLLVLAIALSMALVPLLMLGLARRLPARATDSLPSQDQDQQ
;
A
#
# COMPACT_ATOMS: atom_id res chain seq x y z
N ALA A 1 -13.21 -14.75 -8.29
CA ALA A 1 -12.45 -15.92 -7.78
C ALA A 1 -13.38 -17.11 -7.56
N LEU A 2 -14.32 -17.07 -6.60
CA LEU A 2 -15.29 -18.17 -6.38
C LEU A 2 -16.06 -18.59 -7.65
N LEU A 3 -16.59 -17.61 -8.39
CA LEU A 3 -17.29 -17.86 -9.67
C LEU A 3 -16.38 -18.45 -10.76
N LEU A 4 -15.06 -18.33 -10.62
CA LEU A 4 -14.05 -18.87 -11.52
C LEU A 4 -13.50 -20.21 -11.03
N GLY A 5 -14.15 -20.85 -10.05
CA GLY A 5 -13.76 -22.16 -9.52
C GLY A 5 -12.58 -22.16 -8.55
N GLN A 6 -12.14 -20.98 -8.08
CA GLN A 6 -11.05 -20.89 -7.11
C GLN A 6 -11.52 -21.28 -5.71
N GLY A 7 -10.63 -21.88 -4.92
CA GLY A 7 -10.89 -22.25 -3.52
C GLY A 7 -11.31 -21.05 -2.66
N HIS A 8 -11.96 -21.32 -1.53
CA HIS A 8 -12.44 -20.27 -0.62
C HIS A 8 -11.30 -19.38 -0.10
N GLN A 9 -10.19 -19.96 0.33
CA GLN A 9 -9.03 -19.23 0.83
C GLN A 9 -8.41 -18.33 -0.25
N VAL A 10 -8.19 -18.89 -1.44
CA VAL A 10 -7.70 -18.15 -2.62
C VAL A 10 -8.61 -16.97 -2.95
N SER A 11 -9.93 -17.20 -2.90
CA SER A 11 -10.91 -16.15 -3.16
C SER A 11 -10.89 -15.02 -2.13
N VAL A 12 -10.67 -15.34 -0.86
CA VAL A 12 -10.49 -14.35 0.21
C VAL A 12 -9.22 -13.54 -0.03
N VAL A 13 -8.09 -14.19 -0.31
CA VAL A 13 -6.81 -13.52 -0.58
C VAL A 13 -6.91 -12.58 -1.78
N ILE A 14 -7.50 -13.04 -2.89
CA ILE A 14 -7.72 -12.22 -4.09
C ILE A 14 -8.64 -11.04 -3.79
N GLY A 15 -9.77 -11.27 -3.12
CA GLY A 15 -10.71 -10.21 -2.76
C GLY A 15 -10.10 -9.14 -1.88
N LEU A 16 -9.39 -9.56 -0.83
CA LEU A 16 -8.70 -8.68 0.11
C LEU A 16 -7.57 -7.90 -0.56
N GLY A 17 -6.74 -8.55 -1.37
CA GLY A 17 -5.65 -7.89 -2.11
C GLY A 17 -6.17 -6.84 -3.10
N LEU A 18 -7.19 -7.18 -3.90
CA LEU A 18 -7.76 -6.27 -4.89
C LEU A 18 -8.58 -5.12 -4.27
N ALA A 19 -9.12 -5.30 -3.07
CA ALA A 19 -9.88 -4.27 -2.37
C ALA A 19 -9.03 -3.04 -1.99
N LEU A 20 -7.74 -3.25 -1.69
CA LEU A 20 -6.80 -2.20 -1.34
C LEU A 20 -6.52 -1.29 -2.54
N SER A 21 -6.41 0.02 -2.31
CA SER A 21 -6.11 1.04 -3.32
C SER A 21 -4.67 1.54 -3.17
N SER A 22 -4.10 2.07 -4.26
CA SER A 22 -2.73 2.58 -4.22
C SER A 22 -2.65 3.96 -3.56
N THR A 23 -1.95 4.02 -2.44
CA THR A 23 -1.75 5.27 -1.67
C THR A 23 -0.85 6.23 -2.41
N ALA A 24 0.28 5.75 -2.94
CA ALA A 24 1.22 6.60 -3.64
C ALA A 24 0.58 7.23 -4.88
N PHE A 25 -0.13 6.42 -5.67
CA PHE A 25 -0.78 6.87 -6.89
C PHE A 25 -1.93 7.83 -6.60
N GLY A 26 -2.79 7.49 -5.64
CA GLY A 26 -3.93 8.33 -5.26
C GLY A 26 -3.51 9.69 -4.71
N LEU A 27 -2.53 9.72 -3.81
CA LEU A 27 -2.01 10.97 -3.25
C LEU A 27 -1.28 11.82 -4.30
N GLN A 28 -0.47 11.21 -5.15
CA GLN A 28 0.22 11.92 -6.22
C GLN A 28 -0.77 12.56 -7.19
N MET A 29 -1.80 11.81 -7.62
CA MET A 29 -2.83 12.33 -8.52
C MET A 29 -3.62 13.49 -7.91
N LEU A 30 -3.95 13.42 -6.61
CA LEU A 30 -4.58 14.53 -5.89
C LEU A 30 -3.64 15.73 -5.75
N ALA A 31 -2.35 15.51 -5.48
CA ALA A 31 -1.36 16.56 -5.32
C ALA A 31 -1.12 17.32 -6.64
N GLU A 32 -0.93 16.61 -7.75
CA GLU A 32 -0.77 17.19 -9.09
C GLU A 32 -1.97 18.03 -9.51
N ARG A 33 -3.17 17.67 -9.04
CA ARG A 33 -4.42 18.41 -9.27
C ARG A 33 -4.73 19.48 -8.24
N LYS A 34 -3.90 19.63 -7.19
CA LYS A 34 -4.16 20.52 -6.05
C LYS A 34 -5.48 20.23 -5.33
N GLU A 35 -5.91 18.97 -5.34
CA GLU A 35 -7.18 18.51 -4.77
C GLU A 35 -7.03 17.88 -3.38
N LEU A 36 -5.82 17.81 -2.80
CA LEU A 36 -5.61 17.24 -1.46
C LEU A 36 -6.50 17.90 -0.38
N GLY A 37 -6.69 19.22 -0.49
CA GLY A 37 -7.51 19.99 0.45
C GLY A 37 -9.02 19.90 0.19
N SER A 38 -9.47 19.26 -0.90
CA SER A 38 -10.90 19.17 -1.22
C SER A 38 -11.64 18.18 -0.30
N PRO A 39 -12.98 18.22 -0.23
CA PRO A 39 -13.75 17.23 0.53
C PRO A 39 -13.47 15.78 0.10
N HIS A 40 -13.37 15.51 -1.21
CA HIS A 40 -13.06 14.17 -1.73
C HIS A 40 -11.60 13.78 -1.50
N GLY A 41 -10.67 14.74 -1.58
CA GLY A 41 -9.25 14.51 -1.32
C GLY A 41 -8.98 14.14 0.14
N ARG A 42 -9.57 14.87 1.09
CA ARG A 42 -9.45 14.53 2.53
C ARG A 42 -10.04 13.15 2.84
N LEU A 43 -11.18 12.81 2.25
CA LEU A 43 -11.78 11.48 2.44
C LEU A 43 -10.94 10.38 1.79
N ALA A 44 -10.36 10.63 0.61
CA ALA A 44 -9.44 9.71 -0.04
C ALA A 44 -8.21 9.44 0.85
N VAL A 45 -7.57 10.50 1.36
CA VAL A 45 -6.42 10.37 2.29
C VAL A 45 -6.80 9.54 3.51
N ALA A 46 -7.96 9.79 4.12
CA ALA A 46 -8.41 9.02 5.29
C ALA A 46 -8.62 7.54 4.97
N ILE A 47 -9.24 7.22 3.83
CA ILE A 47 -9.43 5.83 3.38
C ILE A 47 -8.09 5.16 3.11
N LEU A 48 -7.17 5.85 2.42
CA LEU A 48 -5.84 5.32 2.11
C LEU A 48 -5.03 5.04 3.37
N LEU A 49 -5.02 5.96 4.34
CA LEU A 49 -4.36 5.73 5.63
C LEU A 49 -4.96 4.54 6.39
N PHE A 50 -6.29 4.41 6.37
CA PHE A 50 -6.95 3.24 6.96
C PHE A 50 -6.55 1.94 6.24
N GLN A 51 -6.49 1.96 4.91
CA GLN A 51 -6.07 0.81 4.11
C GLN A 51 -4.62 0.43 4.36
N ASP A 52 -3.70 1.39 4.47
CA ASP A 52 -2.30 1.14 4.79
C ASP A 52 -2.18 0.41 6.14
N ILE A 53 -2.94 0.85 7.15
CA ILE A 53 -2.99 0.19 8.46
C ILE A 53 -3.62 -1.21 8.36
N ALA A 54 -4.69 -1.36 7.59
CA ALA A 54 -5.41 -2.62 7.43
C ALA A 54 -4.66 -3.65 6.55
N ALA A 55 -3.79 -3.21 5.65
CA ALA A 55 -3.00 -4.06 4.77
C ALA A 55 -2.04 -4.95 5.56
N ILE A 56 -1.59 -4.50 6.72
CA ILE A 56 -0.61 -5.16 7.57
C ILE A 56 -1.13 -6.49 8.14
N PRO A 57 -2.24 -6.53 8.92
CA PRO A 57 -2.80 -7.80 9.37
C PRO A 57 -3.27 -8.69 8.20
N LEU A 58 -3.68 -8.09 7.08
CA LEU A 58 -4.07 -8.80 5.87
C LEU A 58 -2.89 -9.55 5.25
N ILE A 59 -1.72 -8.92 5.13
CA ILE A 59 -0.49 -9.55 4.65
C ILE A 59 -0.05 -10.66 5.60
N ALA A 60 -0.13 -10.43 6.91
CA ALA A 60 0.20 -11.44 7.91
C ALA A 60 -0.75 -12.66 7.86
N LEU A 61 -2.00 -12.49 7.41
CA LEU A 61 -2.98 -13.57 7.30
C LEU A 61 -2.68 -14.54 6.16
N VAL A 62 -1.99 -14.12 5.09
CA VAL A 62 -1.75 -14.96 3.90
C VAL A 62 -0.97 -16.25 4.23
N PRO A 63 0.17 -16.20 4.96
CA PRO A 63 0.85 -17.41 5.40
C PRO A 63 -0.01 -18.32 6.29
N LEU A 64 -0.84 -17.74 7.18
CA LEU A 64 -1.73 -18.53 8.04
C LEU A 64 -2.75 -19.31 7.21
N LEU A 65 -3.30 -18.71 6.16
CA LEU A 65 -4.24 -19.39 5.26
C LEU A 65 -3.58 -20.55 4.50
N GLY A 66 -2.33 -20.39 4.05
CA GLY A 66 -1.56 -21.46 3.38
C GLY A 66 -1.32 -22.69 4.25
N THR A 67 -1.05 -22.48 5.56
CA THR A 67 -0.83 -23.59 6.51
C THR A 67 -2.08 -24.41 6.81
N LEU A 68 -3.29 -23.84 6.60
CA LEU A 68 -4.55 -24.54 6.83
C LEU A 68 -4.90 -25.51 5.69
N ASP A 69 -4.44 -25.25 4.46
CA ASP A 69 -4.77 -26.06 3.28
C ASP A 69 -3.91 -27.33 3.17
N SER A 70 -2.71 -27.31 3.73
CA SER A 70 -1.75 -28.42 3.60
C SER A 70 -2.08 -29.64 4.47
N GLY A 71 -3.21 -29.63 5.22
CA GLY A 71 -3.55 -30.69 6.20
C GLY A 71 -2.55 -30.80 7.36
N ALA A 72 -1.46 -30.04 7.29
CA ALA A 72 -0.37 -29.98 8.25
C ALA A 72 -0.77 -29.22 9.51
N ALA A 73 -1.96 -28.60 9.59
CA ALA A 73 -2.43 -27.92 10.80
C ALA A 73 -2.40 -28.79 12.07
N ALA A 74 -2.37 -30.13 11.94
CA ALA A 74 -2.17 -31.06 13.05
C ALA A 74 -0.69 -31.27 13.45
N GLU A 75 0.28 -31.01 12.56
CA GLU A 75 1.73 -31.23 12.78
C GLU A 75 2.56 -29.93 12.81
N THR A 76 2.15 -28.87 12.10
CA THR A 76 2.67 -27.51 12.24
C THR A 76 2.03 -26.86 13.46
N GLY A 77 2.51 -27.25 14.65
CA GLY A 77 2.04 -26.70 15.93
C GLY A 77 2.27 -25.19 16.08
N LEU A 78 2.19 -24.66 17.30
CA LEU A 78 2.32 -23.24 17.65
C LEU A 78 3.63 -22.55 17.19
N ARG A 79 4.58 -23.27 16.57
CA ARG A 79 5.92 -22.81 16.20
C ARG A 79 5.97 -21.63 15.23
N PRO A 80 5.24 -21.60 14.10
CA PRO A 80 5.28 -20.45 13.18
C PRO A 80 4.72 -19.21 13.86
N VAL A 81 3.60 -19.35 14.58
CA VAL A 81 2.97 -18.27 15.35
C VAL A 81 3.93 -17.76 16.44
N LEU A 82 4.59 -18.66 17.17
CA LEU A 82 5.63 -18.31 18.15
C LEU A 82 6.81 -17.60 17.50
N ALA A 83 7.27 -18.05 16.32
CA ALA A 83 8.36 -17.39 15.60
C ALA A 83 7.98 -15.94 15.26
N VAL A 84 6.77 -15.71 14.73
CA VAL A 84 6.26 -14.36 14.46
C VAL A 84 6.18 -13.51 15.73
N ILE A 85 5.60 -14.02 16.81
CA ILE A 85 5.47 -13.31 18.10
C ILE A 85 6.86 -12.97 18.66
N VAL A 86 7.79 -13.93 18.65
CA VAL A 86 9.15 -13.74 19.14
C VAL A 86 9.89 -12.75 18.25
N GLY A 87 9.78 -12.84 16.93
CA GLY A 87 10.39 -11.88 16.01
C GLY A 87 9.90 -10.47 16.27
N ILE A 88 8.58 -10.27 16.41
CA ILE A 88 7.99 -8.97 16.72
C ILE A 88 8.49 -8.48 18.08
N GLY A 89 8.52 -9.35 19.09
CA GLY A 89 9.04 -9.04 20.42
C GLY A 89 10.51 -8.62 20.39
N VAL A 90 11.35 -9.33 19.63
CA VAL A 90 12.78 -9.02 19.43
C VAL A 90 12.94 -7.65 18.76
N ILE A 91 12.16 -7.34 17.73
CA ILE A 91 12.21 -6.03 17.07
C ILE A 91 11.74 -4.92 18.00
N ILE A 92 10.64 -5.10 18.73
CA ILE A 92 10.13 -4.06 19.63
C ILE A 92 11.09 -3.80 20.79
N VAL A 93 11.55 -4.86 21.46
CA VAL A 93 12.46 -4.75 22.61
C VAL A 93 13.85 -4.30 22.16
N GLY A 94 14.40 -4.96 21.13
CA GLY A 94 15.69 -4.61 20.55
C GLY A 94 15.68 -3.21 19.97
N GLY A 95 14.63 -2.83 19.24
CA GLY A 95 14.42 -1.48 18.74
C GLY A 95 14.42 -0.45 19.85
N ARG A 96 13.63 -0.62 20.90
CA ARG A 96 13.62 0.32 22.05
C ARG A 96 14.98 0.45 22.75
N LEU A 97 15.75 -0.63 22.82
CA LEU A 97 17.08 -0.64 23.47
C LEU A 97 18.18 -0.06 22.58
N LEU A 98 18.16 -0.36 21.26
CA LEU A 98 19.20 -0.01 20.30
C LEU A 98 18.97 1.35 19.64
N LEU A 99 17.71 1.77 19.45
CA LEU A 99 17.39 3.01 18.73
C LEU A 99 18.01 4.22 19.40
N ARG A 100 17.79 4.38 20.70
CA ARG A 100 18.25 5.55 21.44
C ARG A 100 19.77 5.71 21.39
N PRO A 101 20.60 4.70 21.73
CA PRO A 101 22.06 4.85 21.65
C PRO A 101 22.56 4.98 20.22
N ALA A 102 22.00 4.23 19.25
CA ALA A 102 22.42 4.32 17.85
C ALA A 102 22.17 5.72 17.27
N PHE A 103 20.98 6.29 17.51
CA PHE A 103 20.66 7.62 17.04
C PHE A 103 21.34 8.73 17.83
N ALA A 104 21.51 8.58 19.15
CA ALA A 104 22.30 9.53 19.93
C ALA A 104 23.75 9.61 19.42
N TRP A 105 24.34 8.47 19.06
CA TRP A 105 25.66 8.42 18.44
C TRP A 105 25.67 9.05 17.05
N ALA A 106 24.69 8.70 16.20
CA ALA A 106 24.59 9.24 14.84
C ALA A 106 24.40 10.77 14.83
N VAL A 107 23.48 11.30 15.63
CA VAL A 107 23.25 12.74 15.81
C VAL A 107 24.47 13.42 16.43
N GLY A 108 25.12 12.76 17.40
CA GLY A 108 26.35 13.24 18.04
C GLY A 108 27.53 13.41 17.07
N SER A 109 27.57 12.64 15.99
CA SER A 109 28.60 12.76 14.95
C SER A 109 28.50 14.07 14.14
N ARG A 110 27.33 14.73 14.15
CA ARG A 110 26.99 15.91 13.32
C ARG A 110 27.14 15.70 11.81
N LEU A 111 27.29 14.46 11.36
CA LEU A 111 27.34 14.10 9.94
C LEU A 111 25.97 13.59 9.53
N ARG A 112 25.37 14.26 8.53
CA ARG A 112 24.04 13.91 8.02
C ARG A 112 24.02 12.49 7.46
N GLU A 113 25.10 12.09 6.80
CA GLU A 113 25.30 10.80 6.18
C GLU A 113 25.21 9.65 7.20
N VAL A 114 25.71 9.85 8.43
CA VAL A 114 25.66 8.84 9.49
C VAL A 114 24.23 8.68 10.01
N SER A 115 23.51 9.79 10.20
CA SER A 115 22.08 9.75 10.59
C SER A 115 21.23 9.09 9.51
N THR A 116 21.45 9.44 8.23
CA THR A 116 20.77 8.81 7.10
C THR A 116 21.06 7.32 7.01
N ALA A 117 22.33 6.92 7.10
CA ALA A 117 22.72 5.52 7.08
C ALA A 117 22.09 4.74 8.24
N THR A 118 22.01 5.33 9.44
CA THR A 118 21.39 4.71 10.61
C THR A 118 19.89 4.52 10.41
N ALA A 119 19.19 5.51 9.85
CA ALA A 119 17.76 5.43 9.53
C ALA A 119 17.44 4.36 8.48
N LEU A 120 18.21 4.33 7.38
CA LEU A 120 18.04 3.29 6.36
C LEU A 120 18.43 1.91 6.88
N LEU A 121 19.51 1.80 7.66
CA LEU A 121 19.93 0.53 8.27
C LEU A 121 18.88 -0.01 9.24
N LEU A 122 18.21 0.84 10.00
CA LEU A 122 17.09 0.43 10.83
C LEU A 122 15.97 -0.17 9.98
N VAL A 123 15.50 0.56 8.97
CA VAL A 123 14.37 0.10 8.12
C VAL A 123 14.72 -1.19 7.38
N LEU A 124 15.90 -1.26 6.76
CA LEU A 124 16.36 -2.44 6.04
C LEU A 124 16.66 -3.60 6.98
N GLY A 125 17.24 -3.32 8.15
CA GLY A 125 17.58 -4.31 9.17
C GLY A 125 16.33 -4.94 9.78
N THR A 126 15.31 -4.17 10.13
CA THR A 126 14.05 -4.72 10.65
C THR A 126 13.29 -5.50 9.58
N ALA A 127 13.28 -5.01 8.34
CA ALA A 127 12.72 -5.73 7.20
C ALA A 127 13.41 -7.10 7.04
N TRP A 128 14.75 -7.10 6.99
CA TRP A 128 15.56 -8.30 6.82
C TRP A 128 15.36 -9.31 7.96
N ILE A 129 15.31 -8.86 9.22
CA ILE A 129 15.00 -9.72 10.37
C ILE A 129 13.61 -10.36 10.22
N MET A 130 12.60 -9.59 9.80
CA MET A 130 11.25 -10.12 9.60
C MET A 130 11.20 -11.17 8.50
N GLU A 131 11.88 -10.94 7.38
CA GLU A 131 12.02 -11.95 6.31
C GLU A 131 12.63 -13.26 6.83
N HIS A 132 13.67 -13.18 7.67
CA HIS A 132 14.32 -14.36 8.25
C HIS A 132 13.41 -15.14 9.22
N VAL A 133 12.45 -14.46 9.85
CA VAL A 133 11.47 -15.07 10.75
C VAL A 133 10.25 -15.61 9.97
N GLY A 134 10.25 -15.51 8.63
CA GLY A 134 9.18 -16.00 7.76
C GLY A 134 8.00 -15.03 7.64
N VAL A 135 8.24 -13.74 7.92
CA VAL A 135 7.28 -12.65 7.82
C VAL A 135 7.65 -11.74 6.65
N SER A 136 6.72 -10.95 6.13
CA SER A 136 7.02 -10.03 5.03
C SER A 136 7.99 -8.91 5.43
N MET A 137 8.91 -8.57 4.52
CA MET A 137 9.76 -7.37 4.61
C MET A 137 8.94 -6.09 4.88
N ALA A 138 7.73 -6.01 4.30
CA ALA A 138 6.82 -4.89 4.48
C ALA A 138 6.39 -4.70 5.95
N LEU A 139 6.11 -5.80 6.67
CA LEU A 139 5.80 -5.72 8.09
C LEU A 139 7.01 -5.23 8.90
N GLY A 140 8.22 -5.69 8.57
CA GLY A 140 9.43 -5.22 9.25
C GLY A 140 9.74 -3.74 9.02
N ALA A 141 9.53 -3.23 7.80
CA ALA A 141 9.64 -1.81 7.51
C ALA A 141 8.59 -0.99 8.27
N PHE A 142 7.35 -1.49 8.38
CA PHE A 142 6.30 -0.85 9.19
C PHE A 142 6.65 -0.83 10.69
N LEU A 143 7.14 -1.94 11.24
CA LEU A 143 7.60 -2.01 12.63
C LEU A 143 8.73 -1.01 12.90
N ALA A 144 9.70 -0.88 11.99
CA ALA A 144 10.69 0.19 12.08
C ALA A 144 10.01 1.55 12.14
N GLY A 145 9.12 1.86 11.19
CA GLY A 145 8.34 3.11 11.16
C GLY A 145 7.67 3.45 12.50
N MET A 146 6.98 2.48 13.10
CA MET A 146 6.35 2.66 14.42
C MET A 146 7.36 2.94 15.53
N LEU A 147 8.47 2.20 15.56
CA LEU A 147 9.52 2.43 16.55
C LEU A 147 10.21 3.80 16.37
N MET A 148 10.35 4.26 15.13
CA MET A 148 10.84 5.61 14.83
C MET A 148 9.86 6.68 15.32
N ALA A 149 8.55 6.46 15.16
CA ALA A 149 7.52 7.41 15.58
C ALA A 149 7.48 7.62 17.11
N GLU A 150 7.84 6.58 17.89
CA GLU A 150 7.95 6.66 19.36
C GLU A 150 9.28 7.28 19.84
N SER A 151 10.25 7.53 18.95
CA SER A 151 11.60 8.00 19.31
C SER A 151 11.67 9.50 19.61
N GLU A 152 12.56 9.90 20.52
CA GLU A 152 12.95 11.30 20.76
C GLU A 152 13.51 11.97 19.49
N TYR A 153 14.10 11.17 18.58
CA TYR A 153 14.72 11.63 17.34
C TYR A 153 13.81 11.53 16.11
N ARG A 154 12.49 11.31 16.27
CA ARG A 154 11.57 11.03 15.15
C ARG A 154 11.65 12.02 13.99
N HIS A 155 11.78 13.32 14.28
CA HIS A 155 11.76 14.36 13.25
C HIS A 155 13.03 14.32 12.41
N GLU A 156 14.19 14.18 13.08
CA GLU A 156 15.47 14.01 12.41
C GLU A 156 15.43 12.77 11.50
N MET A 157 14.92 11.65 12.01
CA MET A 157 14.81 10.39 11.29
C MET A 157 13.90 10.49 10.07
N GLU A 158 12.74 11.15 10.21
CA GLU A 158 11.79 11.40 9.13
C GLU A 158 12.43 12.25 8.02
N THR A 159 13.10 13.35 8.38
CA THR A 159 13.80 14.22 7.42
C THR A 159 14.95 13.51 6.69
N GLN A 160 15.57 12.50 7.31
CA GLN A 160 16.59 11.70 6.63
C GLN A 160 16.02 10.67 5.65
N ILE A 161 14.82 10.14 5.90
CA ILE A 161 14.18 9.12 5.03
C ILE A 161 13.36 9.76 3.90
N GLU A 162 12.77 10.94 4.13
CA GLU A 162 11.89 11.63 3.19
C GLU A 162 12.45 11.72 1.75
N PRO A 163 13.73 12.07 1.52
CA PRO A 163 14.30 12.13 0.17
C PRO A 163 14.31 10.78 -0.56
N PHE A 164 14.37 9.67 0.17
CA PHE A 164 14.42 8.32 -0.40
C PHE A 164 13.05 7.76 -0.72
N LYS A 165 11.97 8.28 -0.10
CA LYS A 165 10.62 7.76 -0.29
C LYS A 165 10.24 7.74 -1.77
N GLY A 166 10.42 8.86 -2.48
CA GLY A 166 10.11 8.95 -3.91
C GLY A 166 11.02 8.06 -4.78
N LEU A 167 12.31 7.99 -4.44
CA LEU A 167 13.28 7.17 -5.16
C LEU A 167 12.98 5.67 -5.03
N LEU A 168 12.73 5.20 -3.80
CA LEU A 168 12.41 3.80 -3.51
C LEU A 168 11.06 3.40 -4.11
N LEU A 169 10.08 4.31 -4.10
CA LEU A 169 8.81 4.11 -4.77
C LEU A 169 8.98 3.99 -6.29
N GLY A 170 9.79 4.85 -6.91
CA GLY A 170 10.13 4.75 -8.33
C GLY A 170 10.80 3.42 -8.66
N LEU A 171 11.78 3.00 -7.84
CA LEU A 171 12.46 1.72 -7.99
C LEU A 171 11.50 0.52 -7.85
N PHE A 172 10.56 0.59 -6.89
CA PHE A 172 9.52 -0.41 -6.71
C PHE A 172 8.68 -0.58 -7.98
N PHE A 173 8.18 0.52 -8.56
CA PHE A 173 7.36 0.45 -9.77
C PHE A 173 8.14 -0.02 -11.01
N VAL A 174 9.43 0.36 -11.13
CA VAL A 174 10.30 -0.19 -12.17
C VAL A 174 10.45 -1.71 -11.99
N GLY A 175 10.70 -2.17 -10.76
CA GLY A 175 10.82 -3.58 -10.44
C GLY A 175 9.55 -4.38 -10.76
N VAL A 176 8.38 -3.88 -10.33
CA VAL A 176 7.08 -4.48 -10.66
C VAL A 176 6.86 -4.50 -12.17
N GLY A 177 7.17 -3.39 -12.87
CA GLY A 177 7.07 -3.31 -14.33
C GLY A 177 7.95 -4.35 -15.05
N MET A 178 9.15 -4.60 -14.52
CA MET A 178 10.07 -5.61 -15.05
C MET A 178 9.63 -7.04 -14.74
N SER A 179 8.92 -7.28 -13.63
CA SER A 179 8.42 -8.62 -13.28
C SER A 179 7.12 -8.99 -14.01
N MET A 180 6.48 -8.05 -14.69
CA MET A 180 5.26 -8.30 -15.46
C MET A 180 5.54 -9.07 -16.75
N ASP A 181 4.86 -10.19 -16.95
CA ASP A 181 4.89 -10.90 -18.22
C ASP A 181 3.89 -10.31 -19.22
N LEU A 182 4.37 -9.37 -20.04
CA LEU A 182 3.58 -8.72 -21.09
C LEU A 182 3.12 -9.69 -22.20
N ARG A 183 3.68 -10.91 -22.28
CA ARG A 183 3.23 -11.91 -23.26
C ARG A 183 1.81 -12.38 -22.95
N LEU A 184 1.37 -12.32 -21.68
CA LEU A 184 -0.04 -12.58 -21.34
C LEU A 184 -1.00 -11.58 -21.97
N LEU A 185 -0.57 -10.33 -22.19
CA LEU A 185 -1.43 -9.33 -22.83
C LEU A 185 -1.70 -9.68 -24.30
N SER A 186 -0.73 -10.27 -25.01
CA SER A 186 -0.92 -10.72 -26.39
C SER A 186 -1.56 -12.11 -26.48
N ALA A 187 -1.29 -12.99 -25.53
CA ALA A 187 -1.83 -14.34 -25.50
C ALA A 187 -3.31 -14.39 -25.05
N GLU A 188 -3.66 -13.64 -23.99
CA GLU A 188 -5.00 -13.66 -23.37
C GLU A 188 -5.54 -12.23 -23.12
N PRO A 189 -5.60 -11.37 -24.15
CA PRO A 189 -5.95 -9.95 -24.00
C PRO A 189 -7.29 -9.73 -23.31
N TRP A 190 -8.28 -10.56 -23.64
CA TRP A 190 -9.63 -10.45 -23.10
C TRP A 190 -9.72 -10.80 -21.62
N VAL A 191 -8.92 -11.75 -21.15
CA VAL A 191 -8.87 -12.12 -19.72
C VAL A 191 -8.24 -10.98 -18.95
N VAL A 192 -7.09 -10.48 -19.41
CA VAL A 192 -6.37 -9.39 -18.76
C VAL A 192 -7.21 -8.11 -18.71
N LEU A 193 -7.72 -7.66 -19.86
CA LEU A 193 -8.57 -6.46 -19.91
C LEU A 193 -9.87 -6.65 -19.14
N GLY A 194 -10.47 -7.84 -19.20
CA GLY A 194 -11.66 -8.19 -18.43
C GLY A 194 -11.43 -8.08 -16.93
N LEU A 195 -10.30 -8.59 -16.42
CA LEU A 195 -9.92 -8.47 -15.02
C LEU A 195 -9.63 -7.02 -14.60
N THR A 196 -8.91 -6.26 -15.42
CA THR A 196 -8.65 -4.84 -15.15
C THR A 196 -9.94 -4.02 -15.11
N LEU A 197 -10.83 -4.22 -16.08
CA LEU A 197 -12.12 -3.53 -16.14
C LEU A 197 -13.04 -3.99 -15.00
N LEU A 198 -13.00 -5.26 -14.61
CA LEU A 198 -13.75 -5.77 -13.47
C LEU A 198 -13.25 -5.13 -12.17
N LEU A 199 -11.93 -5.04 -11.98
CA LEU A 199 -11.32 -4.42 -10.80
C LEU A 199 -11.77 -2.96 -10.65
N VAL A 200 -11.56 -2.16 -11.69
CA VAL A 200 -11.90 -0.72 -11.69
C VAL A 200 -13.42 -0.55 -11.66
N GLY A 201 -14.14 -1.30 -12.48
CA GLY A 201 -15.59 -1.23 -12.64
C GLY A 201 -16.37 -1.69 -11.41
N LEU A 202 -15.78 -2.52 -10.55
CA LEU A 202 -16.37 -2.89 -9.26
C LEU A 202 -16.06 -1.84 -8.18
N LYS A 203 -14.81 -1.41 -8.05
CA LYS A 203 -14.40 -0.46 -6.99
C LYS A 203 -15.02 0.92 -7.18
N LEU A 204 -15.03 1.42 -8.41
CA LEU A 204 -15.50 2.77 -8.73
C LEU A 204 -16.94 3.04 -8.26
N PRO A 205 -17.97 2.25 -8.60
CA PRO A 205 -19.35 2.50 -8.14
C PRO A 205 -19.51 2.33 -6.63
N ILE A 206 -18.79 1.38 -6.01
CA ILE A 206 -18.82 1.17 -4.55
C ILE A 206 -18.28 2.42 -3.84
N LEU A 207 -17.13 2.93 -4.26
CA LEU A 207 -16.48 4.09 -3.65
C LEU A 207 -17.23 5.38 -3.95
N MET A 208 -17.82 5.52 -5.14
CA MET A 208 -18.76 6.59 -5.43
C MET A 208 -19.97 6.55 -4.51
N GLY A 209 -20.58 5.38 -4.34
CA GLY A 209 -21.73 5.19 -3.44
C GLY A 209 -21.40 5.55 -2.00
N LEU A 210 -20.27 5.05 -1.49
CA LEU A 210 -19.77 5.36 -0.16
C LEU A 210 -19.50 6.86 0.01
N GLY A 211 -18.85 7.48 -0.97
CA GLY A 211 -18.59 8.91 -1.00
C GLY A 211 -19.87 9.75 -0.97
N ARG A 212 -20.91 9.32 -1.70
CA ARG A 212 -22.22 10.01 -1.71
C ARG A 212 -22.98 9.85 -0.39
N TRP A 213 -23.11 8.62 0.10
CA TRP A 213 -24.05 8.29 1.18
C TRP A 213 -23.42 8.41 2.55
N ALA A 214 -22.21 7.91 2.74
CA ALA A 214 -21.49 8.01 4.01
C ALA A 214 -20.60 9.25 4.06
N GLY A 215 -19.99 9.64 2.94
CA GLY A 215 -19.06 10.76 2.86
C GLY A 215 -19.69 12.14 2.63
N GLY A 216 -21.01 12.22 2.38
CA GLY A 216 -21.72 13.48 2.13
C GLY A 216 -21.26 14.24 0.89
N LEU A 217 -20.57 13.58 -0.05
CA LEU A 217 -20.03 14.22 -1.24
C LEU A 217 -21.11 14.51 -2.29
N ASP A 218 -20.95 15.62 -2.97
CA ASP A 218 -21.73 15.94 -4.16
C ASP A 218 -21.34 15.03 -5.35
N ARG A 219 -22.03 15.14 -6.50
CA ARG A 219 -21.86 14.17 -7.59
C ARG A 219 -20.44 14.18 -8.13
N ALA A 220 -19.88 15.38 -8.29
CA ALA A 220 -18.51 15.55 -8.75
C ALA A 220 -17.50 14.99 -7.75
N GLY A 221 -17.62 15.32 -6.46
CA GLY A 221 -16.72 14.83 -5.41
C GLY A 221 -16.77 13.30 -5.26
N ALA A 222 -17.95 12.71 -5.34
CA ALA A 222 -18.10 11.26 -5.26
C ALA A 222 -17.44 10.54 -6.45
N ILE A 223 -17.59 11.06 -7.67
CA ILE A 223 -16.90 10.50 -8.85
C ILE A 223 -15.39 10.67 -8.70
N GLY A 224 -14.93 11.85 -8.25
CA GLY A 224 -13.52 12.12 -7.98
C GLY A 224 -12.92 11.11 -6.99
N LEU A 225 -13.60 10.87 -5.86
CA LEU A 225 -13.21 9.86 -4.88
C LEU A 225 -13.13 8.46 -5.51
N GLY A 226 -14.17 8.07 -6.24
CA GLY A 226 -14.24 6.76 -6.87
C GLY A 226 -13.10 6.52 -7.86
N VAL A 227 -12.78 7.51 -8.71
CA VAL A 227 -11.69 7.40 -9.69
C VAL A 227 -10.33 7.36 -8.98
N VAL A 228 -10.09 8.24 -8.00
CA VAL A 228 -8.81 8.30 -7.26
C VAL A 228 -8.46 6.97 -6.61
N LEU A 229 -9.46 6.25 -6.11
CA LEU A 229 -9.27 5.03 -5.35
C LEU A 229 -9.56 3.74 -6.15
N ALA A 230 -9.88 3.83 -7.44
CA ALA A 230 -10.29 2.67 -8.24
C ALA A 230 -9.15 1.74 -8.66
N SER A 231 -7.89 2.18 -8.61
CA SER A 231 -6.74 1.34 -8.96
C SER A 231 -6.50 0.26 -7.88
N GLY A 232 -5.79 -0.80 -8.27
CA GLY A 232 -5.19 -1.72 -7.30
C GLY A 232 -4.05 -1.06 -6.52
N SER A 233 -3.61 -1.72 -5.44
CA SER A 233 -2.57 -1.24 -4.54
C SER A 233 -1.21 -1.87 -4.79
N GLU A 234 -0.17 -1.25 -4.25
CA GLU A 234 1.18 -1.82 -4.14
C GLU A 234 1.20 -3.03 -3.20
N PHE A 235 0.37 -3.00 -2.16
CA PHE A 235 0.21 -4.12 -1.23
C PHE A 235 -0.35 -5.36 -1.91
N ALA A 236 -1.17 -5.21 -2.95
CA ALA A 236 -1.70 -6.34 -3.70
C ALA A 236 -0.58 -7.15 -4.38
N PHE A 237 0.48 -6.50 -4.87
CA PHE A 237 1.67 -7.20 -5.40
C PHE A 237 2.35 -8.04 -4.32
N VAL A 238 2.49 -7.50 -3.11
CA VAL A 238 3.07 -8.22 -1.97
C VAL A 238 2.19 -9.40 -1.55
N VAL A 239 0.88 -9.18 -1.44
CA VAL A 239 -0.12 -10.20 -1.06
C VAL A 239 -0.12 -11.35 -2.05
N PHE A 240 -0.10 -11.09 -3.36
CA PHE A 240 -0.13 -12.14 -4.37
C PHE A 240 1.20 -12.85 -4.52
N LYS A 241 2.33 -12.16 -4.33
CA LYS A 241 3.63 -12.82 -4.24
C LYS A 241 3.69 -13.79 -3.06
N LEU A 242 3.23 -13.36 -1.88
CA LEU A 242 3.15 -14.24 -0.72
C LEU A 242 2.18 -15.41 -0.95
N ALA A 243 1.04 -15.17 -1.59
CA ALA A 243 0.10 -16.23 -1.93
C ALA A 243 0.74 -17.27 -2.87
N LEU A 244 1.57 -16.84 -3.83
CA LEU A 244 2.32 -17.72 -4.72
C LEU A 244 3.36 -18.54 -3.95
N GLU A 245 4.13 -17.90 -3.07
CA GLU A 245 5.13 -18.55 -2.21
C GLU A 245 4.51 -19.58 -1.24
N GLN A 246 3.26 -19.34 -0.81
CA GLN A 246 2.49 -20.25 0.04
C GLN A 246 1.66 -21.26 -0.77
N HIS A 247 1.85 -21.34 -2.09
CA HIS A 247 1.14 -22.24 -3.00
C HIS A 247 -0.39 -22.07 -3.01
N LEU A 248 -0.91 -20.92 -2.58
CA LEU A 248 -2.34 -20.59 -2.62
C LEU A 248 -2.79 -20.18 -4.03
N VAL A 249 -1.89 -19.65 -4.85
CA VAL A 249 -2.15 -19.32 -6.26
C VAL A 249 -1.07 -19.94 -7.14
N ASP A 250 -1.45 -20.30 -8.36
CA ASP A 250 -0.49 -20.72 -9.38
C ASP A 250 0.19 -19.51 -10.04
N GLN A 251 1.31 -19.76 -10.73
CA GLN A 251 2.08 -18.72 -11.41
C GLN A 251 1.23 -17.93 -12.41
N ARG A 252 0.35 -18.62 -13.15
CA ARG A 252 -0.50 -17.99 -14.15
C ARG A 252 -1.48 -16.99 -13.53
N LEU A 253 -2.18 -17.37 -12.44
CA LEU A 253 -3.10 -16.47 -11.77
C LEU A 253 -2.38 -15.29 -11.12
N HIS A 254 -1.22 -15.53 -10.51
CA HIS A 254 -0.35 -14.46 -10.01
C HIS A 254 -0.04 -13.44 -11.12
N ASP A 255 0.47 -13.90 -12.27
CA ASP A 255 0.88 -13.01 -13.36
C ASP A 255 -0.32 -12.24 -13.97
N LEU A 256 -1.47 -12.90 -14.10
CA LEU A 256 -2.72 -12.24 -14.51
C LEU A 256 -3.15 -11.13 -13.55
N LEU A 257 -3.09 -11.38 -12.24
CA LEU A 257 -3.48 -10.40 -11.22
C LEU A 257 -2.52 -9.21 -11.18
N VAL A 258 -1.20 -9.47 -11.21
CA VAL A 258 -0.15 -8.43 -11.24
C VAL A 258 -0.33 -7.55 -12.48
N LEU A 259 -0.51 -8.17 -13.66
CA LEU A 259 -0.72 -7.43 -14.91
C LEU A 259 -2.03 -6.62 -14.87
N ALA A 260 -3.12 -7.19 -14.34
CA ALA A 260 -4.39 -6.50 -14.23
C ALA A 260 -4.33 -5.27 -13.30
N ILE A 261 -3.62 -5.37 -12.18
CA ILE A 261 -3.38 -4.26 -11.24
C ILE A 261 -2.56 -3.17 -11.91
N ALA A 262 -1.44 -3.51 -12.55
CA ALA A 262 -0.58 -2.53 -13.21
C ALA A 262 -1.33 -1.77 -14.32
N LEU A 263 -2.12 -2.48 -15.13
CA LEU A 263 -2.98 -1.84 -16.13
C LEU A 263 -4.06 -0.96 -15.48
N SER A 264 -4.58 -1.31 -14.29
CA SER A 264 -5.51 -0.45 -13.56
C SER A 264 -4.85 0.87 -13.12
N MET A 265 -3.58 0.82 -12.71
CA MET A 265 -2.80 2.02 -12.35
C MET A 265 -2.56 2.92 -13.57
N ALA A 266 -2.36 2.33 -14.76
CA ALA A 266 -2.28 3.08 -16.00
C ALA A 266 -3.64 3.64 -16.47
N LEU A 267 -4.74 2.92 -16.20
CA LEU A 267 -6.10 3.28 -16.63
C LEU A 267 -6.68 4.44 -15.81
N VAL A 268 -6.46 4.49 -14.50
CA VAL A 268 -7.06 5.49 -13.60
C VAL A 268 -6.72 6.95 -13.97
N PRO A 269 -5.47 7.33 -14.31
CA PRO A 269 -5.14 8.67 -14.81
C PRO A 269 -5.93 9.05 -16.05
N LEU A 270 -6.09 8.10 -16.97
CA LEU A 270 -6.82 8.31 -18.22
C LEU A 270 -8.31 8.56 -17.94
N LEU A 271 -8.89 7.82 -16.99
CA LEU A 271 -10.24 8.06 -16.51
C LEU A 271 -10.37 9.43 -15.85
N MET A 272 -9.41 9.81 -15.01
CA MET A 272 -9.40 11.11 -14.34
C MET A 272 -9.23 12.28 -15.32
N LEU A 273 -8.43 12.11 -16.37
CA LEU A 273 -8.29 13.08 -17.46
C LEU A 273 -9.60 13.23 -18.25
N GLY A 274 -10.26 12.11 -18.54
CA GLY A 274 -11.58 12.10 -19.19
C GLY A 274 -12.65 12.80 -18.34
N LEU A 275 -12.62 12.58 -17.02
CA LEU A 275 -13.52 13.23 -16.08
C LEU A 275 -13.31 14.74 -16.00
N ALA A 276 -12.06 15.18 -15.94
CA ALA A 276 -11.70 16.60 -15.85
C ALA A 276 -12.20 17.42 -17.05
N ARG A 277 -12.35 16.80 -18.22
CA ARG A 277 -12.94 17.44 -19.41
C ARG A 277 -14.46 17.60 -19.31
N ARG A 278 -15.14 16.83 -18.46
CA ARG A 278 -16.60 16.78 -18.35
C ARG A 278 -17.15 17.47 -17.10
N LEU A 279 -16.34 17.62 -16.05
CA LEU A 279 -16.70 18.37 -14.86
C LEU A 279 -16.00 19.73 -14.88
N PRO A 280 -16.73 20.86 -14.75
CA PRO A 280 -16.10 22.17 -14.68
C PRO A 280 -15.15 22.24 -13.49
N ALA A 281 -14.00 22.89 -13.68
CA ALA A 281 -13.03 23.13 -12.61
C ALA A 281 -13.76 23.84 -11.47
N ARG A 282 -13.91 23.17 -10.32
CA ARG A 282 -14.36 23.87 -9.12
C ARG A 282 -13.23 24.80 -8.74
N ALA A 283 -13.52 26.10 -8.73
CA ALA A 283 -12.69 27.07 -8.06
C ALA A 283 -12.45 26.50 -6.65
N THR A 284 -11.19 26.15 -6.37
CA THR A 284 -10.73 25.97 -5.00
C THR A 284 -11.22 27.18 -4.24
N ASP A 285 -12.05 26.97 -3.21
CA ASP A 285 -12.49 28.02 -2.30
C ASP A 285 -11.25 28.87 -2.01
N SER A 286 -11.28 30.10 -2.53
CA SER A 286 -10.32 31.12 -2.18
C SER A 286 -10.34 31.16 -0.66
N LEU A 287 -9.22 30.79 -0.04
CA LEU A 287 -8.94 31.15 1.34
C LEU A 287 -9.41 32.61 1.51
N PRO A 288 -10.24 32.94 2.52
CA PRO A 288 -10.54 34.33 2.79
C PRO A 288 -9.21 35.06 2.86
N SER A 289 -9.02 36.05 2.01
CA SER A 289 -7.92 37.00 2.18
C SER A 289 -8.04 37.48 3.61
N GLN A 290 -7.03 37.17 4.43
CA GLN A 290 -6.81 37.91 5.67
C GLN A 290 -6.38 39.31 5.25
N ASP A 291 -7.35 40.10 4.79
CA ASP A 291 -7.21 41.53 4.66
C ASP A 291 -7.12 42.11 6.08
N GLN A 292 -5.89 42.48 6.42
CA GLN A 292 -5.59 43.76 7.04
C GLN A 292 -6.41 44.14 8.28
N ASP A 293 -6.15 43.45 9.40
CA ASP A 293 -6.17 44.11 10.71
C ASP A 293 -4.75 44.62 11.02
N GLN A 294 -4.39 45.70 10.32
CA GLN A 294 -3.39 46.67 10.78
C GLN A 294 -3.95 48.07 10.51
N GLN A 295 -4.76 48.55 11.46
CA GLN A 295 -4.92 49.97 11.77
C GLN A 295 -4.77 50.15 13.28
#